data_AF-A0A7V9AH21-F1
#
_entry.id   AF-A0A7V9AH21-F1
#
_cell.length_a   1.000
_cell.length_b   1.000
_cell.length_c   1.000
_cell.angle_alpha   90.00
_cell.angle_beta   90.00
_cell.angle_gamma   90.00
#
_symmetry.space_group_name_H-M   'P 1'
#
loop_
_entity.id
_entity.type
_entity.pdbx_description
1 polymer ?
#
loop_
_entity_poly.entity_id
_entity_poly.type
_entity_poly.pdbx_seq_one_letter_code
_entity_poly.pdbx_strand_id
1 'polypeptide(L)'
;MPPAKRRRLRVCLDLNVFVSAEIARHRSAWTSPALRLVEACRAGEVDLIVSSPMLERLAEVLTRSPLKLTPVTAQERVDLIAEYAALRSLLVAGTGVYPFTDLEDRTVLEAALAGQADYLATYNLKHFAPAAIEDPATGLLCVRSLLIVDPPTLRDRIRQ
;
A
#
# COMPACT_ATOMS: atom_id res chain seq x y z
N MET A 1 -26.71 23.89 -4.25
CA MET A 1 -25.66 22.92 -4.67
C MET A 1 -25.43 21.96 -3.52
N PRO A 2 -25.52 20.64 -3.72
CA PRO A 2 -25.02 19.70 -2.72
C PRO A 2 -23.50 19.91 -2.56
N PRO A 3 -22.93 19.77 -1.36
CA PRO A 3 -21.49 19.84 -1.18
C PRO A 3 -20.83 18.75 -2.02
N ALA A 4 -19.77 19.11 -2.76
CA ALA A 4 -18.96 18.15 -3.49
C ALA A 4 -18.52 17.05 -2.50
N LYS A 5 -18.94 15.80 -2.76
CA LYS A 5 -18.60 14.64 -1.94
C LYS A 5 -17.07 14.61 -1.85
N ARG A 6 -16.50 14.87 -0.66
CA ARG A 6 -15.04 14.80 -0.47
C ARG A 6 -14.60 13.42 -0.92
N ARG A 7 -13.81 13.35 -1.99
CA ARG A 7 -13.28 12.10 -2.51
C ARG A 7 -12.39 11.51 -1.41
N ARG A 8 -12.63 10.26 -1.04
CA ARG A 8 -11.81 9.55 -0.05
C ARG A 8 -10.43 9.30 -0.65
N LEU A 9 -9.41 9.42 0.18
CA LEU A 9 -8.04 9.17 -0.23
C LEU A 9 -7.88 7.70 -0.59
N ARG A 10 -7.29 7.42 -1.74
CA ARG A 10 -7.00 6.08 -2.25
C ARG A 10 -5.51 5.82 -2.07
N VAL A 11 -5.16 4.72 -1.42
CA VAL A 11 -3.79 4.40 -1.05
C VAL A 11 -3.45 2.99 -1.48
N CYS A 12 -2.33 2.82 -2.15
CA CYS A 12 -1.67 1.53 -2.33
C CYS A 12 -0.59 1.39 -1.23
N LEU A 13 -0.58 0.28 -0.51
CA LEU A 13 0.46 -0.02 0.47
C LEU A 13 1.39 -1.10 -0.12
N ASP A 14 2.68 -0.84 -0.09
CA ASP A 14 3.70 -1.84 -0.44
C ASP A 14 3.63 -3.04 0.54
N LEU A 15 4.03 -4.22 0.07
CA LEU A 15 4.09 -5.46 0.84
C LEU A 15 4.93 -5.30 2.11
N ASN A 16 6.03 -4.54 2.04
CA ASN A 16 6.87 -4.26 3.20
C ASN A 16 6.14 -3.46 4.30
N VAL A 17 5.14 -2.66 3.94
CA VAL A 17 4.30 -1.90 4.89
C VAL A 17 3.37 -2.86 5.61
N PHE A 18 2.73 -3.80 4.90
CA PHE A 18 1.91 -4.85 5.51
C PHE A 18 2.71 -5.73 6.48
N VAL A 19 3.91 -6.18 6.06
CA VAL A 19 4.80 -6.96 6.94
C VAL A 19 5.21 -6.17 8.17
N SER A 20 5.58 -4.89 8.01
CA SER A 20 5.95 -4.02 9.12
C SER A 20 4.78 -3.79 10.08
N ALA A 21 3.56 -3.67 9.56
CA ALA A 21 2.35 -3.56 10.37
C ALA A 21 2.11 -4.81 11.20
N GLU A 22 2.26 -6.01 10.63
CA GLU A 22 2.06 -7.27 11.36
C GLU A 22 3.14 -7.46 12.44
N ILE A 23 4.40 -7.11 12.15
CA ILE A 23 5.49 -7.12 13.16
C ILE A 23 5.16 -6.16 14.31
N ALA A 24 4.71 -4.95 13.98
CA ALA A 24 4.33 -3.96 14.97
C ALA A 24 3.15 -4.44 15.83
N ARG A 25 2.15 -5.08 15.21
CA ARG A 25 0.99 -5.67 15.91
C ARG A 25 1.43 -6.75 16.89
N HIS A 26 2.28 -7.68 16.45
CA HIS A 26 2.83 -8.73 17.31
C HIS A 26 3.64 -8.17 18.49
N ARG A 27 4.31 -7.02 18.31
CA ARG A 27 5.07 -6.32 19.36
C ARG A 27 4.22 -5.34 20.18
N SER A 28 2.91 -5.25 19.95
CA SER A 28 2.02 -4.26 20.56
C SER A 28 2.50 -2.80 20.37
N ALA A 29 3.20 -2.52 19.27
CA ALA A 29 3.74 -1.22 18.92
C ALA A 29 2.70 -0.36 18.16
N TRP A 30 1.61 0.00 18.84
CA TRP A 30 0.45 0.71 18.28
C TRP A 30 0.75 2.11 17.69
N THR A 31 1.92 2.68 18.00
CA THR A 31 2.39 3.96 17.45
C THR A 31 3.05 3.81 16.07
N SER A 32 3.29 2.58 15.60
CA SER A 32 3.90 2.31 14.30
C SER A 32 3.10 2.93 13.15
N PRO A 33 3.72 3.75 12.28
CA PRO A 33 3.04 4.33 11.12
C PRO A 33 2.40 3.29 10.21
N ALA A 34 3.09 2.18 9.92
CA ALA A 34 2.56 1.10 9.09
C ALA A 34 1.30 0.47 9.69
N LEU A 35 1.32 0.16 10.98
CA LEU A 35 0.16 -0.43 11.67
C LEU A 35 -1.03 0.54 11.63
N ARG A 36 -0.79 1.82 11.86
CA ARG A 36 -1.84 2.84 11.82
C ARG A 36 -2.46 3.02 10.43
N LEU A 37 -1.66 2.93 9.36
CA LEU A 37 -2.17 2.99 7.99
C LEU A 37 -3.05 1.79 7.68
N VAL A 38 -2.63 0.58 8.07
CA VAL A 38 -3.44 -0.63 7.88
C VAL A 38 -4.74 -0.55 8.68
N GLU A 39 -4.71 -0.06 9.93
CA GLU A 39 -5.93 0.15 10.71
C GLU A 39 -6.85 1.22 10.11
N ALA A 40 -6.31 2.31 9.56
CA ALA A 40 -7.10 3.33 8.86
C ALA A 40 -7.79 2.76 7.60
N CYS A 41 -7.09 1.90 6.86
CA CYS A 41 -7.68 1.17 5.73
C CYS A 41 -8.79 0.22 6.20
N ARG A 42 -8.54 -0.54 7.27
CA ARG A 42 -9.52 -1.46 7.86
C ARG A 42 -10.77 -0.75 8.39
N ALA A 43 -10.59 0.42 9.00
CA ALA A 43 -11.68 1.27 9.47
C ALA A 43 -12.44 1.96 8.31
N GLY A 44 -11.93 1.87 7.09
CA GLY A 44 -12.47 2.54 5.91
C GLY A 44 -12.30 4.06 5.96
N GLU A 45 -11.34 4.57 6.73
CA GLU A 45 -10.95 5.99 6.69
C GLU A 45 -10.24 6.32 5.36
N VAL A 46 -9.53 5.33 4.82
CA VAL A 46 -8.78 5.39 3.56
C VAL A 46 -9.15 4.19 2.70
N ASP A 47 -9.27 4.42 1.40
CA ASP A 47 -9.60 3.40 0.41
C ASP A 47 -8.32 2.65 -0.01
N LEU A 48 -8.22 1.37 0.35
CA LEU A 48 -7.06 0.53 0.06
C LEU A 48 -7.11 -0.04 -1.36
N ILE A 49 -6.08 0.28 -2.16
CA ILE A 49 -5.82 -0.32 -3.47
C ILE A 49 -4.84 -1.49 -3.32
N VAL A 50 -5.24 -2.66 -3.81
CA VAL A 50 -4.37 -3.85 -3.93
C VAL A 50 -4.73 -4.61 -5.20
N SER A 51 -3.82 -5.45 -5.68
CA SER A 51 -4.06 -6.37 -6.79
C SER A 51 -3.94 -7.83 -6.32
N SER A 52 -4.53 -8.77 -7.06
CA SER A 52 -4.38 -10.20 -6.73
C SER A 52 -2.92 -10.67 -6.68
N PRO A 53 -2.04 -10.28 -7.64
CA PRO A 53 -0.63 -10.63 -7.56
C PRO A 53 0.08 -10.10 -6.29
N MET A 54 -0.31 -8.90 -5.81
CA MET A 54 0.21 -8.39 -4.54
C MET A 54 -0.21 -9.26 -3.35
N LEU A 55 -1.46 -9.72 -3.34
CA LEU A 55 -2.01 -10.56 -2.26
C LEU A 55 -1.36 -11.95 -2.23
N GLU A 56 -1.21 -12.58 -3.40
CA GLU A 56 -0.51 -13.87 -3.55
C GLU A 56 0.93 -13.75 -3.03
N ARG A 57 1.62 -12.70 -3.44
CA ARG A 57 3.00 -12.43 -3.00
C ARG A 57 3.08 -12.13 -1.50
N LEU A 58 2.11 -11.40 -0.95
CA LEU A 58 2.07 -11.08 0.47
C LEU A 58 2.01 -12.36 1.33
N ALA A 59 1.22 -13.36 0.91
CA ALA A 59 1.17 -14.65 1.60
C ALA A 59 2.56 -15.30 1.69
N GLU A 60 3.30 -15.34 0.58
CA GLU A 60 4.67 -15.86 0.54
C GLU A 60 5.62 -15.07 1.44
N VAL A 61 5.57 -13.73 1.37
CA VAL A 61 6.46 -12.85 2.14
C VAL A 61 6.21 -12.99 3.64
N LEU A 62 4.95 -13.11 4.07
CA LEU A 62 4.60 -13.30 5.48
C LEU A 62 5.19 -14.59 6.07
N THR A 63 5.22 -15.68 5.29
CA THR A 63 5.85 -16.95 5.74
C THR A 63 7.38 -16.83 5.88
N ARG A 64 8.02 -15.97 5.09
CA ARG A 64 9.47 -15.72 5.11
C ARG A 64 9.89 -14.58 6.03
N SER A 65 8.92 -13.83 6.55
CA SER A 65 9.15 -12.67 7.42
C SER A 65 9.75 -13.10 8.76
N PRO A 66 10.26 -12.15 9.57
CA PRO A 66 10.70 -12.42 10.95
C PRO A 66 9.64 -13.09 11.84
N LEU A 67 8.35 -12.96 11.49
CA LEU A 67 7.25 -13.61 12.22
C LEU A 67 7.07 -15.08 11.87
N LYS A 68 7.61 -15.54 10.72
CA LYS A 68 7.53 -16.92 10.24
C LYS A 68 6.13 -17.52 10.37
N LEU A 69 5.12 -16.79 9.88
CA LEU A 69 3.74 -17.25 9.96
C LEU A 69 3.59 -18.58 9.21
N THR A 70 2.70 -19.44 9.71
CA THR A 70 2.33 -20.65 8.96
C THR A 70 1.64 -20.24 7.65
N PRO A 71 1.69 -21.07 6.58
CA PRO A 71 0.98 -20.78 5.34
C PRO A 71 -0.51 -20.51 5.55
N VAL A 72 -1.15 -21.24 6.47
CA VAL A 72 -2.56 -21.05 6.83
C VAL A 72 -2.78 -19.67 7.44
N THR A 73 -2.00 -19.29 8.46
CA THR A 73 -2.12 -17.98 9.11
C THR A 73 -1.78 -16.83 8.16
N ALA A 74 -0.80 -17.01 7.28
CA ALA A 74 -0.45 -16.02 6.26
C ALA A 74 -1.62 -15.81 5.29
N GLN A 75 -2.26 -16.90 4.85
CA GLN A 75 -3.43 -16.82 3.97
C GLN A 75 -4.61 -16.14 4.67
N GLU A 76 -4.93 -16.50 5.92
CA GLU A 76 -5.97 -15.84 6.72
C GLU A 76 -5.75 -14.32 6.82
N ARG A 77 -4.50 -13.87 6.93
CA ARG A 77 -4.17 -12.43 6.96
C ARG A 77 -4.39 -11.76 5.61
N VAL A 78 -4.02 -12.44 4.52
CA VAL A 78 -4.22 -11.96 3.15
C VAL A 78 -5.71 -11.89 2.82
N ASP A 79 -6.50 -12.88 3.23
CA ASP A 79 -7.94 -12.93 2.99
C ASP A 79 -8.65 -11.75 3.67
N LEU A 80 -8.27 -11.42 4.91
CA LEU A 80 -8.79 -10.22 5.59
C LEU A 80 -8.46 -8.94 4.83
N ILE A 81 -7.23 -8.79 4.32
CA ILE A 81 -6.84 -7.62 3.52
C ILE A 81 -7.65 -7.56 2.22
N ALA A 82 -7.82 -8.70 1.56
CA ALA A 82 -8.60 -8.82 0.34
C ALA A 82 -10.07 -8.45 0.56
N GLU A 83 -10.67 -8.88 1.68
CA GLU A 83 -12.04 -8.52 2.07
C GLU A 83 -12.20 -7.00 2.22
N TYR A 84 -11.28 -6.33 2.92
CA TYR A 84 -11.35 -4.87 3.10
C TYR A 84 -11.27 -4.12 1.76
N ALA A 85 -10.43 -4.59 0.83
CA ALA A 85 -10.30 -4.00 -0.50
C ALA A 85 -11.51 -4.33 -1.41
N ALA A 86 -12.06 -5.53 -1.32
CA ALA A 86 -13.19 -6.02 -2.10
C ALA A 86 -14.49 -5.29 -1.75
N LEU A 87 -14.71 -5.00 -0.45
CA LEU A 87 -15.87 -4.24 0.04
C LEU A 87 -16.02 -2.84 -0.61
N ARG A 88 -14.97 -2.36 -1.28
CA ARG A 88 -14.94 -1.04 -1.93
C ARG A 88 -14.65 -1.08 -3.44
N SER A 89 -14.61 -2.26 -4.06
CA SER A 89 -14.30 -2.47 -5.49
C SER A 89 -12.91 -1.94 -5.90
N LEU A 90 -11.92 -2.08 -5.03
CA LEU A 90 -10.56 -1.53 -5.21
C LEU A 90 -9.51 -2.59 -5.58
N LEU A 91 -9.97 -3.80 -5.92
CA LEU A 91 -9.14 -4.86 -6.46
C LEU A 91 -8.87 -4.60 -7.94
N VAL A 92 -7.61 -4.35 -8.27
CA VAL A 92 -7.17 -4.13 -9.64
C VAL A 92 -6.77 -5.45 -10.28
N ALA A 93 -7.47 -5.83 -11.34
CA ALA A 93 -7.06 -6.92 -12.24
C ALA A 93 -6.34 -6.30 -13.46
N GLY A 94 -5.01 -6.30 -13.50
CA GLY A 94 -4.27 -5.83 -14.68
C GLY A 94 -2.74 -5.86 -14.53
N THR A 95 -2.06 -6.17 -15.63
CA THR A 95 -0.59 -6.24 -15.78
C THR A 95 -0.14 -5.15 -16.78
N GLY A 96 0.21 -3.95 -16.32
CA GLY A 96 0.52 -2.79 -17.15
C GLY A 96 2.01 -2.50 -17.30
N VAL A 97 2.65 -2.96 -18.37
CA VAL A 97 4.12 -2.98 -18.52
C VAL A 97 4.81 -1.59 -18.43
N TYR A 98 5.58 -1.35 -17.35
CA TYR A 98 6.59 -0.27 -17.22
C TYR A 98 8.02 -0.85 -17.05
N PRO A 99 9.09 -0.17 -17.52
CA PRO A 99 10.46 -0.64 -17.37
C PRO A 99 10.94 -0.46 -15.91
N PHE A 100 10.94 -1.56 -15.15
CA PHE A 100 11.52 -1.67 -13.82
C PHE A 100 12.41 -2.90 -13.77
N THR A 101 13.52 -2.81 -13.06
CA THR A 101 14.51 -3.89 -12.87
C THR A 101 14.10 -4.92 -11.83
N ASP A 102 13.11 -4.62 -10.98
CA ASP A 102 12.53 -5.55 -10.00
C ASP A 102 11.05 -5.78 -10.35
N LEU A 103 10.67 -7.05 -10.54
CA LEU A 103 9.30 -7.46 -10.86
C LEU A 103 8.32 -7.16 -9.71
N GLU A 104 8.81 -7.12 -8.47
CA GLU A 104 7.99 -6.86 -7.29
C GLU A 104 7.57 -5.38 -7.21
N ASP A 105 8.54 -4.47 -7.27
CA ASP A 105 8.29 -3.02 -7.26
C ASP A 105 7.40 -2.59 -8.44
N ARG A 106 7.57 -3.24 -9.60
CA ARG A 106 6.73 -3.02 -10.77
C ARG A 106 5.26 -3.35 -10.51
N THR A 107 4.98 -4.51 -9.93
CA THR A 107 3.61 -4.98 -9.70
C THR A 107 2.86 -4.05 -8.74
N VAL A 108 3.56 -3.55 -7.71
CA VAL A 108 3.00 -2.59 -6.74
C VAL A 108 2.69 -1.25 -7.41
N LEU A 109 3.59 -0.74 -8.24
CA LEU A 109 3.37 0.51 -8.97
C LEU A 109 2.22 0.38 -9.99
N GLU A 110 2.16 -0.74 -10.71
CA GLU A 110 1.08 -1.04 -11.67
C GLU A 110 -0.28 -1.05 -10.98
N ALA A 111 -0.40 -1.73 -9.84
CA ALA A 111 -1.63 -1.75 -9.04
C ALA A 111 -2.03 -0.35 -8.58
N ALA A 112 -1.07 0.44 -8.08
CA ALA A 112 -1.32 1.82 -7.64
C ALA A 112 -1.82 2.71 -8.79
N LEU A 113 -1.19 2.65 -9.96
CA LEU A 113 -1.56 3.45 -11.12
C LEU A 113 -2.91 3.03 -11.70
N ALA A 114 -3.13 1.73 -11.91
CA ALA A 114 -4.38 1.21 -12.47
C ALA A 114 -5.56 1.37 -11.50
N GLY A 115 -5.31 1.29 -10.19
CA GLY A 115 -6.27 1.62 -9.15
C GLY A 115 -6.43 3.12 -8.91
N GLN A 116 -5.76 3.98 -9.67
CA GLN A 116 -5.79 5.44 -9.54
C GLN A 116 -5.60 5.88 -8.08
N ALA A 117 -4.63 5.26 -7.39
CA ALA A 117 -4.24 5.63 -6.05
C ALA A 117 -3.71 7.08 -6.05
N ASP A 118 -4.04 7.80 -4.98
CA ASP A 118 -3.48 9.13 -4.74
C ASP A 118 -2.06 8.98 -4.13
N TYR A 119 -1.84 7.94 -3.32
CA TYR A 119 -0.54 7.63 -2.71
C TYR A 119 -0.13 6.16 -2.82
N LEU A 120 1.19 5.94 -2.95
CA LEU A 120 1.85 4.66 -2.74
C LEU A 120 2.76 4.79 -1.50
N ALA A 121 2.51 4.00 -0.47
CA ALA A 121 3.36 3.97 0.74
C ALA A 121 4.39 2.85 0.67
N THR A 122 5.68 3.17 0.79
CA THR A 122 6.78 2.20 0.76
C THR A 122 7.94 2.61 1.66
N TYR A 123 8.66 1.65 2.22
CA TYR A 123 9.95 1.91 2.88
C TYR A 123 11.14 1.92 1.91
N ASN A 124 10.93 1.58 0.64
CA ASN A 124 11.98 1.41 -0.38
C ASN A 124 11.92 2.49 -1.48
N LEU A 125 11.75 3.77 -1.10
CA LEU A 125 11.59 4.90 -2.04
C LEU A 125 12.61 4.92 -3.18
N LYS A 126 13.87 4.58 -2.89
CA LYS A 126 14.98 4.52 -3.86
C LYS A 126 14.72 3.60 -5.05
N HIS A 127 13.90 2.55 -4.90
CA HIS A 127 13.59 1.64 -6.01
C HIS A 127 12.68 2.28 -7.05
N PHE A 128 11.87 3.26 -6.63
CA PHE A 128 10.92 3.96 -7.49
C PHE A 128 11.50 5.23 -8.12
N ALA A 129 12.61 5.75 -7.60
CA ALA A 129 13.28 6.95 -8.11
C ALA A 129 13.58 6.92 -9.62
N PRO A 130 14.01 5.78 -10.25
CA PRO A 130 14.27 5.75 -11.68
C PRO A 130 13.05 6.00 -12.58
N ALA A 131 11.83 5.75 -12.08
CA ALA A 131 10.60 5.95 -12.83
C ALA A 131 9.78 7.16 -12.35
N ALA A 132 10.23 7.83 -11.30
CA ALA A 132 9.56 8.95 -10.66
C ALA A 132 10.28 10.26 -10.92
N ILE A 133 9.52 11.35 -10.91
CA ILE A 133 10.05 12.71 -10.88
C ILE A 133 9.88 13.21 -9.45
N GLU A 134 10.92 13.79 -8.87
CA GLU A 134 10.81 14.47 -7.59
C GLU A 134 10.06 15.80 -7.77
N ASP A 135 8.97 15.98 -7.04
CA ASP A 135 8.23 17.24 -7.00
C ASP A 135 9.07 18.30 -6.26
N PRO A 136 9.53 19.36 -6.93
CA PRO A 136 10.39 20.37 -6.31
C PRO A 136 9.70 21.17 -5.18
N ALA A 137 8.37 21.17 -5.12
CA ALA A 137 7.63 21.86 -4.07
C ALA A 137 7.51 21.02 -2.79
N THR A 138 7.49 19.70 -2.91
CA THR A 138 7.22 18.79 -1.78
C THR A 138 8.37 17.82 -1.47
N GLY A 139 9.35 17.69 -2.36
CA GLY A 139 10.42 16.68 -2.29
C GLY A 139 9.93 15.24 -2.46
N LEU A 140 8.68 15.04 -2.89
CA LEU A 140 8.08 13.71 -3.00
C LEU A 140 8.30 13.13 -4.39
N LEU A 141 8.54 11.83 -4.44
CA LEU A 141 8.59 11.09 -5.70
C LEU A 141 7.18 10.99 -6.29
N CYS A 142 7.04 11.31 -7.57
CA CYS A 142 5.77 11.30 -8.28
C CYS A 142 5.87 10.50 -9.58
N VAL A 143 4.86 9.66 -9.83
CA VAL A 143 4.67 8.97 -11.11
C VAL A 143 3.27 9.34 -11.63
N ARG A 144 3.21 10.18 -12.66
CA ARG A 144 1.95 10.77 -13.16
C ARG A 144 1.23 11.59 -12.08
N SER A 145 0.14 11.05 -11.51
CA SER A 145 -0.62 11.67 -10.42
C SER A 145 -0.49 10.91 -9.09
N LEU A 146 0.35 9.87 -9.06
CA LEU A 146 0.60 9.04 -7.88
C LEU A 146 1.79 9.60 -7.09
N LEU A 147 1.59 9.90 -5.81
CA LEU A 147 2.67 10.30 -4.91
C LEU A 147 3.24 9.11 -4.15
N ILE A 148 4.54 8.89 -4.24
CA ILE A 148 5.25 7.81 -3.57
C ILE A 148 5.92 8.37 -2.32
N VAL A 149 5.55 7.83 -1.17
CA VAL A 149 5.88 8.39 0.15
C VAL A 149 6.24 7.29 1.14
N ASP A 150 6.93 7.65 2.22
CA ASP A 150 7.12 6.73 3.33
C ASP A 150 5.86 6.67 4.23
N PRO A 151 5.68 5.60 5.02
CA PRO A 151 4.52 5.47 5.91
C PRO A 151 4.35 6.60 6.94
N PRO A 152 5.41 7.15 7.59
CA PRO A 152 5.30 8.34 8.43
C PRO A 152 4.69 9.54 7.71
N THR A 153 5.19 9.89 6.54
CA THR A 153 4.73 11.05 5.75
C THR A 153 3.27 10.88 5.35
N LEU A 154 2.89 9.67 4.89
CA LEU A 154 1.50 9.40 4.53
C LEU A 154 0.54 9.54 5.71
N ARG A 155 0.92 9.00 6.88
CA ARG A 155 0.12 9.11 8.11
C ARG A 155 -0.18 10.57 8.46
N ASP A 156 0.81 11.44 8.31
CA ASP A 156 0.66 12.86 8.65
C ASP A 156 -0.22 13.59 7.62
N ARG A 157 -0.25 13.14 6.38
CA ARG A 157 -1.11 13.67 5.30
C ARG A 157 -2.56 13.20 5.37
N ILE A 158 -2.84 11.99 5.84
CA ILE A 158 -4.22 11.49 6.03
C ILE A 158 -4.97 12.28 7.12
N ARG A 159 -4.23 12.93 8.03
CA ARG A 159 -4.80 13.69 9.17
C ARG A 159 -5.11 15.15 8.87
N GLN A 160 -4.73 15.67 7.71
CA GLN A 160 -4.94 17.06 7.27
C GLN A 160 -6.22 17.17 6.44
#